data_AF-A4C114-F1
#
_entry.id   AF-A4C114-F1
#
_cell.length_a   1.000
_cell.length_b   1.000
_cell.length_c   1.000
_cell.angle_alpha   90.00
_cell.angle_beta   90.00
_cell.angle_gamma   90.00
#
_symmetry.space_group_name_H-M   'P 1'
#
loop_
_entity.id
_entity.type
_entity.pdbx_description
1 polymer ?
#
loop_
_entity_poly.entity_id
_entity_poly.type
_entity_poly.pdbx_seq_one_letter_code
_entity_poly.pdbx_strand_id
1 'polypeptide(L)' 'MSVIYLNTKTRGITKTVAEFTKQQGQSNRQFREFIRAQVTDHREEGMDVFKSPRPGDDRNNE' A
#
# COMPACT_ATOMS: atom_id res chain seq x y z
N MET A 1 -1.15 11.80 11.45
CA MET A 1 -1.58 10.42 11.17
C MET A 1 -0.63 9.82 10.14
N SER A 2 -0.28 8.54 10.26
CA SER A 2 0.58 7.86 9.28
C SER A 2 -0.28 6.96 8.42
N VAL A 3 -0.34 7.26 7.12
CA VAL A 3 -1.01 6.44 6.11
C VAL A 3 0.05 5.82 5.23
N ILE A 4 -0.16 4.55 4.87
CA ILE A 4 0.66 3.83 3.90
C ILE A 4 -0.28 3.21 2.88
N TYR A 5 0.08 3.40 1.63
CA TYR A 5 -0.61 2.86 0.47
C TYR A 5 0.14 1.64 -0.04
N LEU A 6 -0.58 0.58 -0.38
CA LEU A 6 -0.07 -0.47 -1.25
C LEU A 6 -0.50 -0.16 -2.66
N ASN A 7 0.49 0.09 -3.50
CA ASN A 7 0.29 0.41 -4.90
C ASN A 7 0.78 -0.74 -5.76
N THR A 8 0.13 -0.94 -6.91
CA THR A 8 0.64 -1.77 -8.00
C THR A 8 1.12 -0.88 -9.13
N LYS A 9 2.09 -1.35 -9.90
CA LYS A 9 2.56 -0.66 -11.11
C LYS A 9 2.27 -1.53 -12.32
N THR A 10 1.26 -1.14 -13.10
CA THR A 10 0.86 -1.87 -14.30
C THR A 10 0.93 -0.93 -15.50
N ARG A 11 1.73 -1.28 -16.51
CA ARG A 11 1.84 -0.53 -17.78
C ARG A 11 2.09 0.99 -17.60
N GLY A 12 2.88 1.36 -16.59
CA GLY A 12 3.22 2.77 -16.31
C GLY A 12 2.23 3.51 -15.40
N ILE A 13 1.07 2.93 -15.11
CA ILE A 13 0.07 3.48 -14.20
C ILE A 13 0.31 2.90 -12.82
N THR A 14 0.30 3.78 -11.81
CA THR A 14 0.41 3.35 -10.41
C THR A 14 -0.98 3.38 -9.80
N LYS A 15 -1.52 2.23 -9.39
CA LYS A 15 -2.87 2.15 -8.81
C LYS A 15 -2.79 1.78 -7.33
N THR A 16 -3.56 2.47 -6.49
CA THR A 16 -3.73 2.07 -5.09
C THR A 16 -4.62 0.83 -5.02
N VAL A 17 -4.15 -0.22 -4.36
CA VAL A 17 -4.93 -1.43 -4.09
C VAL A 17 -5.46 -1.42 -2.65
N ALA A 18 -4.65 -0.95 -1.72
CA ALA A 18 -5.04 -0.85 -0.32
C ALA A 18 -4.50 0.43 0.33
N GLU A 19 -5.31 1.03 1.20
CA GLU A 19 -4.90 2.12 2.08
C GLU A 19 -4.90 1.62 3.52
N PHE A 20 -3.79 1.83 4.21
CA PHE A 20 -3.64 1.46 5.60
C PHE A 20 -3.34 2.69 6.43
N THR A 21 -4.21 2.96 7.39
CA THR A 21 -4.01 4.04 8.35
C THR A 21 -3.59 3.46 9.68
N LYS A 22 -2.53 4.04 10.26
CA LYS A 22 -2.07 3.67 11.60
C LYS A 22 -3.19 3.95 12.62
N GLN A 23 -3.60 2.90 13.34
CA GLN A 23 -4.64 2.99 14.38
C GLN A 23 -4.12 3.68 15.66
N GLN A 24 -5.02 4.27 16.45
CA GLN A 24 -4.66 4.79 17.78
C GLN A 24 -4.21 3.65 18.69
N GLY A 25 -3.08 3.82 19.37
CA GLY A 25 -2.47 2.80 20.23
C GLY A 25 -1.55 1.80 19.52
N GLN A 26 -1.55 1.75 18.17
CA GLN A 26 -0.63 0.90 17.43
C GLN A 26 0.81 1.46 17.45
N SER A 27 1.80 0.62 17.71
CA SER A 27 3.20 1.01 17.60
C SER A 27 3.64 1.14 16.14
N ASN A 28 4.57 2.05 15.84
CA ASN A 28 5.12 2.19 14.48
C ASN A 28 5.73 0.89 13.95
N ARG A 29 6.32 0.08 14.84
CA ARG A 29 6.87 -1.23 14.51
C ARG A 29 5.77 -2.20 14.10
N GLN A 30 4.73 -2.36 14.92
CA GLN A 30 3.57 -3.20 14.62
C GLN A 30 2.90 -2.80 13.30
N PHE A 31 2.74 -1.50 13.07
CA PHE A 31 2.19 -0.99 11.82
C PHE A 31 3.06 -1.41 10.62
N ARG A 32 4.39 -1.23 10.70
CA ARG A 32 5.30 -1.66 9.62
C ARG A 32 5.31 -3.17 9.40
N GLU A 33 5.22 -3.98 10.46
CA GLU A 33 5.15 -5.44 10.35
C GLU A 33 3.85 -5.87 9.69
N PHE A 34 2.73 -5.25 10.06
CA PHE A 34 1.43 -5.46 9.42
C PHE A 34 1.47 -5.12 7.92
N ILE A 35 1.99 -3.95 7.53
CA ILE A 35 2.13 -3.59 6.10
C ILE A 35 3.00 -4.61 5.35
N ARG A 36 4.09 -5.08 5.96
CA ARG A 36 4.97 -6.08 5.32
C ARG A 36 4.24 -7.40 5.07
N ALA A 37 3.45 -7.88 6.04
CA ALA A 37 2.66 -9.09 5.88
C ALA A 37 1.66 -8.94 4.71
N GLN A 38 0.96 -7.79 4.64
CA GLN A 38 0.04 -7.49 3.54
C GLN A 38 0.75 -7.47 2.18
N VAL A 39 1.94 -6.87 2.09
CA VAL A 39 2.75 -6.87 0.84
C VAL A 39 3.10 -8.28 0.40
N THR A 40 3.51 -9.16 1.33
CA THR A 40 3.84 -10.55 1.01
C THR A 40 2.62 -11.30 0.51
N ASP A 41 1.50 -11.19 1.22
CA ASP A 41 0.24 -11.86 0.90
C ASP A 41 -0.22 -11.53 -0.54
N HIS A 42 -0.26 -10.25 -0.90
CA HIS A 42 -0.63 -9.82 -2.25
C HIS A 42 0.37 -10.28 -3.32
N ARG A 43 1.66 -10.42 -2.97
CA ARG A 43 2.67 -10.97 -3.90
C ARG A 43 2.50 -12.47 -4.11
N GLU A 44 2.08 -13.21 -3.09
CA GLU A 44 1.74 -14.64 -3.21
C GLU A 44 0.49 -14.84 -4.08
N GLU A 45 -0.45 -13.89 -4.04
CA GLU A 45 -1.59 -13.83 -4.98
C GLU A 45 -1.20 -13.41 -6.41
N GLY A 46 0.08 -13.13 -6.66
CA GLY A 46 0.59 -12.73 -7.98
C GLY A 46 0.43 -11.25 -8.31
N MET A 47 0.07 -10.40 -7.33
CA MET A 47 0.05 -8.94 -7.50
C MET A 47 1.41 -8.32 -7.13
N ASP A 48 2.03 -7.61 -8.07
CA ASP A 48 3.25 -6.85 -7.79
C ASP A 48 2.93 -5.54 -7.06
N VAL A 49 2.77 -5.66 -5.74
CA VAL A 49 2.52 -4.53 -4.84
C VAL A 49 3.80 -3.97 -4.22
N PHE A 50 3.80 -2.67 -3.96
CA PHE A 50 4.83 -1.96 -3.21
C PHE A 50 4.22 -0.91 -2.27
N LYS A 51 4.89 -0.66 -1.15
CA LYS A 51 4.52 0.36 -0.18
C LYS A 51 4.87 1.77 -0.68
N SER A 52 3.93 2.70 -0.53
CA SER A 52 4.11 4.11 -0.90
C SER A 52 3.50 5.03 0.17
N PRO A 53 4.14 6.17 0.48
CA PRO A 53 3.52 7.22 1.30
C PRO A 53 2.45 8.03 0.54
N ARG A 54 2.32 7.80 -0.77
CA ARG A 54 1.35 8.48 -1.64
C ARG A 54 0.42 7.44 -2.29
N PRO A 55 -0.87 7.76 -2.45
CA PRO A 55 -1.76 6.94 -3.26
C PRO A 55 -1.22 6.84 -4.68
N GLY A 56 -1.52 5.73 -5.35
CA GLY A 56 -1.30 5.58 -6.77
C GLY A 56 -1.98 6.70 -7.56
N ASP A 57 -1.29 7.15 -8.59
CA ASP A 57 -1.81 8.07 -9.57
C ASP A 57 -2.73 7.29 -10.53
N ASP A 58 -3.97 7.05 -10.09
CA ASP A 58 -5.08 6.60 -10.96
C ASP A 58 -5.66 7.82 -11.72
N ARG A 59 -4.89 8.91 -11.85
CA ARG A 59 -5.29 10.14 -12.51
C ARG A 59 -5.07 10.00 -14.01
N ASN A 60 -5.83 9.10 -14.65
CA ASN A 60 -6.40 9.50 -15.93
C ASN A 60 -7.47 10.54 -15.61
N ASN A 61 -6.98 11.76 -15.63
CA ASN A 61 -7.65 13.04 -15.62
C ASN A 61 -9.01 13.01 -16.34
N GLU A 62 -10.11 13.23 -15.60
CA GLU A 62 -11.36 13.74 -16.16
C GLU A 62 -11.69 15.08 -15.50
#